data_AF-A0A1V9VZ09-F1
#
_entry.id   AF-A0A1V9VZ09-F1
#
_cell.length_a   1.000
_cell.length_b   1.000
_cell.length_c   1.000
_cell.angle_alpha   90.00
_cell.angle_beta   90.00
_cell.angle_gamma   90.00
#
_symmetry.space_group_name_H-M   'P 1'
#
loop_
_entity.id
_entity.type
_entity.pdbx_description
1 polymer ?
#
loop_
_entity_poly.entity_id
_entity_poly.type
_entity_poly.pdbx_seq_one_letter_code
_entity_poly.pdbx_strand_id
1 'polypeptide(L)'
;MGQLGDADYVPDTAFLSFPAAKTFHLEFIIQLVVIFIASILYAISMNMFFIPHNMISGGFAGVGMIIGYLMHYNIGALIFLLNIPLLILSHFYLGKKTTFLTAYFVAVSSLAMNIIPVHQVSDDILLSSVFGGVICGAASGIIFRFASSTGGFDVVGLIVAKHRDVSIGAIIFGFNLILLVAAGFIFGWDITLYTLISRFVVSKVIDAVHTKHIKLTIMTITEKGEEIKSSLLHHGIRGVTMVDAVGGYTNHKKKMIYTVVTRYELGEMKRIIRQVDNKAFMNITETVEIVGRFKRI
;
A
#
# COMPACT_ATOMS: atom_id res chain seq x y z
N MET A 1 -31.88 -11.04 8.36
CA MET A 1 -30.44 -11.42 8.48
C MET A 1 -30.03 -12.01 7.14
N GLY A 2 -29.59 -11.16 6.20
CA GLY A 2 -29.14 -11.59 4.87
C GLY A 2 -27.63 -11.72 4.86
N GLN A 3 -27.14 -12.88 4.41
CA GLN A 3 -25.73 -13.19 4.21
C GLN A 3 -25.08 -12.13 3.30
N LEU A 4 -24.08 -11.43 3.82
CA LEU A 4 -23.16 -10.63 3.01
C LEU A 4 -22.32 -11.62 2.21
N GLY A 5 -22.65 -11.77 0.94
CA GLY A 5 -21.94 -12.62 0.00
C GLY A 5 -20.48 -12.22 -0.13
N ASP A 6 -19.64 -13.24 -0.25
CA ASP A 6 -18.21 -13.21 -0.56
C ASP A 6 -17.92 -12.36 -1.81
N ALA A 7 -17.68 -11.05 -1.61
CA ALA A 7 -16.93 -10.26 -2.55
C ALA A 7 -15.47 -10.32 -2.10
N ASP A 8 -14.69 -11.18 -2.76
CA ASP A 8 -13.23 -11.21 -2.62
C ASP A 8 -12.70 -9.77 -2.66
N TYR A 9 -11.98 -9.36 -1.61
CA TYR A 9 -11.40 -8.03 -1.56
C TYR A 9 -10.33 -7.93 -2.65
N VAL A 10 -10.65 -7.23 -3.74
CA VAL A 10 -9.69 -6.85 -4.78
C VAL A 10 -9.36 -5.38 -4.54
N PRO A 11 -8.21 -5.05 -3.90
CA PRO A 11 -7.72 -3.69 -3.89
C PRO A 11 -7.47 -3.26 -5.33
N ASP A 12 -7.78 -2.01 -5.60
CA ASP A 12 -7.86 -1.46 -6.94
C ASP A 12 -6.50 -1.57 -7.64
N THR A 13 -6.33 -2.55 -8.52
CA THR A 13 -5.07 -2.88 -9.22
C THR A 13 -4.77 -1.91 -10.37
N ALA A 14 -5.05 -0.62 -10.16
CA ALA A 14 -5.07 0.45 -11.18
C ALA A 14 -3.73 0.74 -11.90
N PHE A 15 -2.70 -0.08 -11.71
CA PHE A 15 -1.44 0.03 -12.44
C PHE A 15 -1.42 -0.75 -13.77
N LEU A 16 -2.38 -1.66 -13.97
CA LEU A 16 -2.50 -2.47 -15.20
C LEU A 16 -3.94 -2.41 -15.71
N SER A 17 -4.46 -1.21 -16.00
CA SER A 17 -5.74 -1.07 -16.69
C SER A 17 -5.55 -1.36 -18.19
N PHE A 18 -5.66 -2.63 -18.57
CA PHE A 18 -5.72 -3.02 -19.98
C PHE A 18 -7.18 -3.13 -20.45
N PRO A 19 -7.49 -2.88 -21.74
CA PRO A 19 -8.86 -2.95 -22.25
C PRO A 19 -9.47 -4.34 -22.05
N ALA A 20 -10.68 -4.37 -21.50
CA ALA A 20 -11.39 -5.56 -21.06
C ALA A 20 -11.98 -6.36 -22.23
N ALA A 21 -11.47 -7.58 -22.46
CA ALA A 21 -12.24 -8.71 -23.02
C ALA A 21 -11.42 -10.03 -23.12
N LYS A 22 -10.08 -9.99 -22.98
CA LYS A 22 -9.19 -11.19 -23.10
C LYS A 22 -8.15 -11.33 -21.97
N THR A 23 -8.28 -10.56 -20.89
CA THR A 23 -7.14 -10.08 -20.11
C THR A 23 -7.02 -10.63 -18.68
N PHE A 24 -7.97 -11.47 -18.22
CA PHE A 24 -7.97 -11.97 -16.84
C PHE A 24 -6.77 -12.87 -16.51
N HIS A 25 -6.44 -13.83 -17.39
CA HIS A 25 -5.28 -14.69 -17.19
C HIS A 25 -3.95 -13.92 -17.29
N LEU A 26 -3.88 -12.93 -18.18
CA LEU A 26 -2.70 -12.10 -18.35
C LEU A 26 -2.45 -11.22 -17.11
N GLU A 27 -3.50 -10.58 -16.58
CA GLU A 27 -3.43 -9.80 -15.35
C GLU A 27 -2.98 -10.65 -14.16
N PHE A 28 -3.53 -11.87 -14.03
CA PHE A 28 -3.13 -12.78 -12.97
C PHE A 28 -1.68 -13.25 -13.10
N ILE A 29 -1.21 -13.53 -14.32
CA ILE A 29 0.20 -13.87 -14.57
C ILE A 29 1.10 -12.68 -14.20
N ILE A 30 0.73 -11.46 -14.58
CA ILE A 30 1.51 -10.27 -14.21
C ILE A 30 1.55 -10.10 -12.69
N GLN A 31 0.44 -10.33 -11.99
CA GLN A 31 0.40 -10.32 -10.52
C GLN A 31 1.41 -11.30 -9.94
N LEU A 32 1.44 -12.54 -10.42
CA LEU A 32 2.40 -13.56 -9.97
C LEU A 32 3.85 -13.18 -10.26
N VAL A 33 4.15 -12.65 -11.44
CA VAL A 33 5.50 -12.21 -11.80
C VAL A 33 5.96 -11.04 -10.93
N VAL A 34 5.09 -10.06 -10.68
CA VAL A 34 5.42 -8.92 -9.83
C VAL A 34 5.62 -9.35 -8.38
N ILE A 35 4.77 -10.24 -7.86
CA ILE A 35 4.93 -10.80 -6.51
C ILE A 35 6.20 -11.63 -6.40
N PHE A 36 6.55 -12.39 -7.44
CA PHE A 36 7.80 -13.14 -7.49
C PHE A 36 9.01 -12.22 -7.40
N ILE A 37 9.08 -11.15 -8.20
CA ILE A 37 10.18 -10.17 -8.14
C ILE A 37 10.23 -9.50 -6.77
N ALA A 38 9.09 -9.08 -6.23
CA ALA A 38 9.01 -8.47 -4.91
C ALA A 38 9.47 -9.42 -3.80
N SER A 39 9.16 -10.71 -3.89
CA SER A 39 9.59 -11.72 -2.92
C SER A 39 11.10 -11.95 -2.93
N ILE A 40 11.75 -11.87 -4.09
CA ILE A 40 13.21 -11.90 -4.21
C ILE A 40 13.82 -10.64 -3.61
N LEU A 41 13.29 -9.45 -3.92
CA LEU A 41 13.75 -8.20 -3.32
C LEU A 41 13.61 -8.20 -1.79
N TYR A 42 12.52 -8.77 -1.28
CA TYR A 42 12.34 -8.97 0.16
C TYR A 42 13.43 -9.87 0.74
N ALA A 43 13.70 -11.03 0.13
CA ALA A 43 14.74 -11.94 0.57
C ALA A 43 16.14 -11.31 0.54
N ILE A 44 16.46 -10.53 -0.51
CA ILE A 44 17.70 -9.74 -0.62
C ILE A 44 17.81 -8.78 0.57
N SER A 45 16.76 -8.01 0.86
CA SER A 45 16.75 -7.10 2.00
C SER A 45 17.05 -7.83 3.32
N MET A 46 16.41 -8.97 3.54
CA MET A 46 16.58 -9.76 4.76
C MET A 46 18.01 -10.31 4.87
N ASN A 47 18.51 -11.01 3.85
CA ASN A 47 19.79 -11.74 3.90
C ASN A 47 21.02 -10.83 3.77
N MET A 48 20.88 -9.68 3.12
CA MET A 48 22.02 -8.81 2.84
C MET A 48 22.14 -7.61 3.78
N PHE A 49 21.05 -7.24 4.45
CA PHE A 49 21.02 -6.04 5.30
C PHE A 49 20.52 -6.28 6.73
N PHE A 50 19.54 -7.16 6.98
CA PHE A 50 19.03 -7.34 8.35
C PHE A 50 19.73 -8.47 9.09
N ILE A 51 19.76 -9.67 8.49
CA ILE A 51 20.31 -10.87 9.12
C ILE A 51 21.79 -10.72 9.51
N PRO A 52 22.68 -10.16 8.68
CA PRO A 52 24.09 -10.00 9.05
C PRO A 52 24.32 -9.15 10.31
N HIS A 53 23.42 -8.20 10.58
CA HIS A 53 23.53 -7.29 11.73
C HIS A 53 22.60 -7.67 12.89
N ASN A 54 22.04 -8.88 12.89
CA ASN A 54 21.04 -9.37 13.86
C ASN A 54 19.83 -8.44 14.03
N MET A 55 19.52 -7.66 12.99
CA MET A 55 18.35 -6.80 12.99
C MET A 55 17.11 -7.63 12.73
N ILE A 56 15.99 -7.20 13.31
CA ILE A 56 14.76 -7.98 13.30
C ILE A 56 13.73 -7.33 12.36
N SER A 57 13.01 -8.15 11.61
CA SER A 57 11.91 -7.69 10.77
C SER A 57 10.65 -7.44 11.62
N GLY A 58 9.62 -6.87 11.00
CA GLY A 58 8.32 -6.72 11.67
C GLY A 58 7.52 -8.03 11.71
N GLY A 59 6.48 -8.09 12.54
CA GLY A 59 5.53 -9.18 12.47
C GLY A 59 6.04 -10.53 12.99
N PHE A 60 5.38 -11.58 12.52
CA PHE A 60 5.81 -12.97 12.72
C PHE A 60 7.14 -13.28 12.04
N ALA A 61 7.52 -12.53 11.01
CA ALA A 61 8.85 -12.64 10.44
C ALA A 61 9.93 -12.24 11.47
N GLY A 62 9.67 -11.19 12.25
CA GLY A 62 10.51 -10.81 13.38
C GLY A 62 10.60 -11.88 14.47
N VAL A 63 9.47 -12.51 14.82
CA VAL A 63 9.45 -13.65 15.76
C VAL A 63 10.30 -14.81 15.24
N GLY A 64 10.18 -15.15 13.95
CA GLY A 64 10.98 -16.18 13.31
C GLY A 64 12.47 -15.87 13.31
N MET A 65 12.84 -14.59 13.12
CA MET A 65 14.24 -14.14 13.23
C MET A 65 14.77 -14.27 14.65
N ILE A 66 14.02 -13.85 15.67
CA ILE A 66 14.42 -13.99 17.08
C ILE A 66 14.69 -15.47 17.42
N ILE A 67 13.76 -16.35 17.07
CA ILE A 67 13.92 -17.80 17.30
C ILE A 67 15.12 -18.33 16.52
N GLY A 68 15.29 -17.91 15.26
CA GLY A 68 16.41 -18.33 14.42
C GLY A 68 17.77 -17.89 14.95
N TYR A 69 17.88 -16.68 15.52
CA TYR A 69 19.12 -16.20 16.12
C TYR A 69 19.45 -16.91 17.43
N LEU A 70 18.46 -17.21 18.27
CA LEU A 70 18.66 -17.87 19.56
C LEU A 70 18.90 -19.38 19.43
N MET A 71 18.18 -20.04 18.52
CA MET A 71 18.20 -21.50 18.37
C MET A 71 19.03 -21.98 17.17
N HIS A 72 19.63 -21.06 16.41
CA HIS A 72 20.38 -21.33 15.17
C HIS A 72 19.57 -22.13 14.12
N TYR A 73 18.25 -21.95 14.12
CA TYR A 73 17.36 -22.55 13.14
C TYR A 73 17.28 -21.73 11.86
N ASN A 74 16.88 -22.39 10.78
CA ASN A 74 16.71 -21.77 9.49
C ASN A 74 15.59 -20.71 9.55
N ILE A 75 15.96 -19.43 9.44
CA ILE A 75 15.04 -18.30 9.54
C ILE A 75 13.97 -18.36 8.45
N GLY A 76 14.31 -18.69 7.21
CA GLY A 76 13.34 -18.81 6.11
C GLY A 76 12.25 -19.85 6.40
N ALA A 77 12.64 -21.01 6.92
CA ALA A 77 11.70 -22.08 7.30
C ALA A 77 10.80 -21.66 8.49
N LEU A 78 11.37 -20.98 9.49
CA LEU A 78 10.61 -20.46 10.63
C LEU A 78 9.58 -19.41 10.19
N ILE A 79 9.96 -18.50 9.28
CA ILE A 79 9.05 -17.52 8.70
C ILE A 79 7.90 -18.26 8.00
N PHE A 80 8.19 -19.21 7.12
CA PHE A 80 7.16 -19.99 6.42
C PHE A 80 6.19 -20.66 7.40
N LEU A 81 6.70 -21.32 8.44
CA LEU A 81 5.89 -22.05 9.42
C LEU A 81 5.02 -21.12 10.27
N LEU A 82 5.59 -20.01 10.75
CA LEU A 82 4.86 -19.00 11.54
C LEU A 82 3.80 -18.25 10.74
N ASN A 83 3.89 -18.26 9.41
CA ASN A 83 2.90 -17.65 8.54
C ASN A 83 1.64 -18.52 8.35
N ILE A 84 1.70 -19.84 8.60
CA ILE A 84 0.57 -20.76 8.37
C ILE A 84 -0.71 -20.30 9.12
N PRO A 85 -0.68 -19.95 10.42
CA PRO A 85 -1.86 -19.45 11.13
C PRO A 85 -2.42 -18.16 10.52
N LEU A 86 -1.55 -17.30 9.99
CA LEU A 86 -1.96 -16.03 9.37
C LEU A 86 -2.53 -16.21 7.98
N LEU A 87 -2.08 -17.22 7.23
CA LEU A 87 -2.73 -17.62 5.97
C LEU A 87 -4.15 -18.13 6.22
N ILE A 88 -4.36 -18.90 7.30
CA ILE A 88 -5.70 -19.33 7.71
C ILE A 88 -6.56 -18.10 8.06
N LEU A 89 -6.02 -17.14 8.82
CA LEU A 89 -6.75 -15.91 9.16
C LEU A 89 -7.08 -15.08 7.91
N SER A 90 -6.12 -14.93 6.99
CA SER A 90 -6.30 -14.25 5.70
C SER A 90 -7.45 -14.86 4.89
N HIS A 91 -7.59 -16.20 4.90
CA HIS A 91 -8.66 -16.90 4.20
C HIS A 91 -10.04 -16.45 4.67
N PHE A 92 -10.24 -16.32 5.97
CA PHE A 92 -11.54 -15.97 6.54
C PHE A 92 -11.88 -14.48 6.42
N TYR A 93 -10.89 -13.57 6.44
CA TYR A 93 -11.14 -12.13 6.50
C TYR A 93 -10.89 -11.36 5.20
N LEU A 94 -9.95 -11.82 4.37
CA LEU A 94 -9.52 -11.13 3.15
C LEU A 94 -9.98 -11.83 1.86
N GLY A 95 -10.20 -13.15 1.90
CA GLY A 95 -10.73 -13.94 0.79
C GLY A 95 -9.69 -14.87 0.16
N LYS A 96 -10.15 -15.70 -0.79
CA LYS A 96 -9.35 -16.82 -1.33
C LYS A 96 -8.19 -16.34 -2.18
N LYS A 97 -8.43 -15.33 -3.01
CA LYS A 97 -7.41 -14.75 -3.91
C LYS A 97 -6.25 -14.14 -3.12
N THR A 98 -6.54 -13.26 -2.16
CA THR A 98 -5.54 -12.64 -1.26
C THR A 98 -4.72 -13.70 -0.53
N THR A 99 -5.38 -14.73 0.01
CA THR A 99 -4.71 -15.81 0.72
C THR A 99 -3.72 -16.54 -0.18
N PHE A 100 -4.13 -16.88 -1.40
CA PHE A 100 -3.26 -17.54 -2.37
C PHE A 100 -2.04 -16.67 -2.72
N LEU A 101 -2.26 -15.39 -3.03
CA LEU A 101 -1.17 -14.46 -3.38
C LEU A 101 -0.21 -14.22 -2.20
N THR A 102 -0.72 -14.19 -0.97
CA THR A 102 0.07 -14.10 0.26
C THR A 102 0.87 -15.37 0.49
N ALA A 103 0.24 -16.54 0.38
CA ALA A 103 0.92 -17.83 0.50
C ALA A 103 2.02 -17.99 -0.55
N TYR A 104 1.76 -17.54 -1.79
CA TYR A 104 2.75 -17.52 -2.86
C TYR A 104 3.93 -16.62 -2.52
N PHE A 105 3.69 -15.38 -2.06
CA PHE A 105 4.77 -14.48 -1.62
C PHE A 105 5.60 -15.11 -0.50
N VAL A 106 4.96 -15.64 0.54
CA VAL A 106 5.62 -16.24 1.71
C VAL A 106 6.46 -17.45 1.29
N ALA A 107 5.93 -18.33 0.44
CA ALA A 107 6.64 -19.50 -0.06
C ALA A 107 7.88 -19.10 -0.88
N VAL A 108 7.73 -18.19 -1.84
CA VAL A 108 8.84 -17.77 -2.71
C VAL A 108 9.88 -16.98 -1.93
N SER A 109 9.48 -16.05 -1.06
CA SER A 109 10.43 -15.27 -0.24
C SER A 109 11.19 -16.16 0.73
N SER A 110 10.52 -17.11 1.39
CA SER A 110 11.17 -18.06 2.31
C SER A 110 12.15 -18.98 1.59
N LEU A 111 11.79 -19.45 0.39
CA LEU A 111 12.69 -20.25 -0.45
C LEU A 111 13.88 -19.40 -0.96
N ALA A 112 13.61 -18.17 -1.41
CA ALA A 112 14.65 -17.25 -1.86
C ALA A 112 15.62 -16.90 -0.74
N MET A 113 15.16 -16.75 0.51
CA MET A 113 16.03 -16.57 1.68
C MET A 113 16.93 -17.78 1.96
N ASN A 114 16.57 -18.98 1.50
CA ASN A 114 17.41 -20.17 1.62
C ASN A 114 18.42 -20.31 0.49
N ILE A 115 18.07 -19.81 -0.70
CA ILE A 115 18.93 -19.89 -1.90
C ILE A 115 19.95 -18.75 -1.93
N ILE A 116 19.53 -17.54 -1.55
CA ILE A 116 20.38 -16.36 -1.55
C ILE A 116 21.29 -16.44 -0.31
N PRO A 117 22.62 -16.40 -0.47
CA PRO A 117 23.52 -16.46 0.68
C PRO A 117 23.35 -15.22 1.56
N VAL A 118 23.51 -15.40 2.87
CA VAL A 118 23.64 -14.29 3.81
C VAL A 118 24.98 -13.61 3.55
N HIS A 119 24.94 -12.35 3.11
CA HIS A 119 26.14 -11.60 2.75
C HIS A 119 26.02 -10.15 3.19
N GLN A 120 26.91 -9.71 4.08
CA GLN A 120 26.94 -8.35 4.58
C GLN A 120 27.43 -7.37 3.50
N VAL A 121 26.52 -6.52 2.99
CA VAL A 121 26.85 -5.53 1.94
C VAL A 121 27.65 -4.35 2.49
N SER A 122 27.41 -3.97 3.74
CA SER A 122 28.10 -2.87 4.41
C SER A 122 28.34 -3.22 5.86
N ASP A 123 29.47 -2.76 6.40
CA ASP A 123 29.76 -2.85 7.84
C ASP A 123 29.00 -1.81 8.67
N ASP A 124 28.48 -0.76 8.01
CA ASP A 124 27.70 0.29 8.67
C ASP A 124 26.25 -0.16 8.86
N ILE A 125 25.90 -0.47 10.11
CA ILE A 125 24.57 -0.90 10.51
C ILE A 125 23.51 0.17 10.19
N LEU A 126 23.84 1.46 10.26
CA LEU A 126 22.91 2.53 9.90
C LEU A 126 22.62 2.52 8.40
N LEU A 127 23.66 2.36 7.57
CA LEU A 127 23.51 2.24 6.13
C LEU A 127 22.65 1.02 5.78
N SER A 128 22.94 -0.13 6.40
CA SER A 128 22.16 -1.35 6.21
C SER A 128 20.71 -1.19 6.69
N SER A 129 20.49 -0.46 7.78
CA SER A 129 19.15 -0.16 8.30
C SER A 129 18.31 0.64 7.30
N VAL A 130 18.89 1.67 6.70
CA VAL A 130 18.19 2.54 5.76
C VAL A 130 17.97 1.84 4.42
N PHE A 131 19.02 1.31 3.79
CA PHE A 131 18.91 0.67 2.47
C PHE A 131 18.13 -0.65 2.52
N GLY A 132 18.38 -1.47 3.53
CA GLY A 132 17.57 -2.65 3.80
C GLY A 132 16.10 -2.27 4.02
N GLY A 133 15.85 -1.19 4.78
CA GLY A 133 14.51 -0.66 5.01
C GLY A 133 13.82 -0.18 3.73
N VAL A 134 14.52 0.50 2.84
CA VAL A 134 13.97 0.95 1.55
C VAL A 134 13.59 -0.24 0.66
N ILE A 135 14.48 -1.21 0.50
CA ILE A 135 14.23 -2.39 -0.35
C ILE A 135 13.09 -3.23 0.23
N CYS A 136 13.09 -3.48 1.53
CA CYS A 136 12.01 -4.22 2.21
C CYS A 136 10.67 -3.48 2.09
N GLY A 137 10.67 -2.17 2.29
CA GLY A 137 9.48 -1.33 2.18
C GLY A 137 8.93 -1.27 0.76
N ALA A 138 9.80 -1.21 -0.25
CA ALA A 138 9.39 -1.23 -1.65
C ALA A 138 8.77 -2.58 -2.03
N ALA A 139 9.43 -3.70 -1.67
CA ALA A 139 8.91 -5.04 -1.88
C ALA A 139 7.52 -5.22 -1.22
N SER A 140 7.41 -4.85 0.06
CA SER A 140 6.16 -4.95 0.83
C SER A 140 5.06 -4.03 0.28
N GLY A 141 5.40 -2.79 -0.07
CA GLY A 141 4.47 -1.83 -0.65
C GLY A 141 3.93 -2.28 -2.01
N ILE A 142 4.76 -2.88 -2.86
CA ILE A 142 4.35 -3.45 -4.15
C ILE A 142 3.31 -4.55 -3.95
N ILE A 143 3.56 -5.52 -3.07
CA ILE A 143 2.64 -6.65 -2.87
C ILE A 143 1.32 -6.24 -2.21
N PHE A 144 1.33 -5.23 -1.34
CA PHE A 144 0.11 -4.70 -0.71
C PHE A 144 -0.85 -4.12 -1.75
N ARG A 145 -0.33 -3.58 -2.86
CA ARG A 145 -1.17 -3.11 -3.98
C ARG A 145 -1.92 -4.23 -4.70
N PHE A 146 -1.43 -5.47 -4.59
CA PHE A 146 -2.08 -6.66 -5.18
C PHE A 146 -2.85 -7.49 -4.14
N ALA A 147 -3.25 -6.88 -3.02
CA ALA A 147 -3.94 -7.58 -1.93
C ALA A 147 -3.10 -8.68 -1.28
N SER A 148 -1.79 -8.70 -1.50
CA SER A 148 -0.90 -9.69 -0.92
C SER A 148 -0.21 -9.10 0.30
N SER A 149 0.45 -9.95 1.08
CA SER A 149 1.09 -9.61 2.33
C SER A 149 2.37 -10.42 2.50
N THR A 150 3.27 -9.93 3.36
CA THR A 150 4.41 -10.69 3.86
C THR A 150 3.99 -11.77 4.88
N GLY A 151 2.70 -11.81 5.23
CA GLY A 151 2.04 -12.79 6.08
C GLY A 151 2.41 -12.71 7.56
N GLY A 152 2.79 -11.53 8.03
CA GLY A 152 2.95 -11.16 9.44
C GLY A 152 1.80 -10.28 9.96
N PHE A 153 2.11 -9.33 10.86
CA PHE A 153 1.11 -8.38 11.38
C PHE A 153 0.55 -7.42 10.33
N ASP A 154 1.14 -7.38 9.14
CA ASP A 154 0.62 -6.68 7.98
C ASP A 154 -0.70 -7.26 7.46
N VAL A 155 -0.99 -8.55 7.67
CA VAL A 155 -2.34 -9.13 7.42
C VAL A 155 -3.38 -8.40 8.27
N VAL A 156 -3.07 -8.16 9.55
CA VAL A 156 -3.94 -7.39 10.46
C VAL A 156 -4.05 -5.94 9.99
N GLY A 157 -2.94 -5.33 9.57
CA GLY A 157 -2.92 -3.99 8.98
C GLY A 157 -3.86 -3.86 7.77
N LEU A 158 -3.84 -4.83 6.85
CA LEU A 158 -4.72 -4.89 5.68
C LEU A 158 -6.19 -5.08 6.08
N ILE A 159 -6.48 -5.95 7.06
CA ILE A 159 -7.85 -6.14 7.58
C ILE A 159 -8.38 -4.84 8.17
N VAL A 160 -7.58 -4.13 8.98
CA VAL A 160 -7.99 -2.86 9.58
C VAL A 160 -8.17 -1.78 8.51
N ALA A 161 -7.26 -1.68 7.54
CA ALA A 161 -7.36 -0.72 6.44
C ALA A 161 -8.57 -0.97 5.53
N LYS A 162 -9.03 -2.21 5.41
CA LYS A 162 -10.29 -2.56 4.73
C LYS A 162 -11.52 -1.94 5.42
N HIS A 163 -11.46 -1.72 6.73
CA HIS A 163 -12.59 -1.21 7.53
C HIS A 163 -12.43 0.23 8.02
N ARG A 164 -11.24 0.83 7.94
CA ARG A 164 -10.92 2.17 8.46
C ARG A 164 -9.89 2.89 7.56
N ASP A 165 -10.03 4.20 7.35
CA ASP A 165 -9.12 5.03 6.52
C ASP A 165 -7.79 5.38 7.25
N VAL A 166 -7.13 4.39 7.85
CA VAL A 166 -5.85 4.53 8.60
C VAL A 166 -4.65 4.14 7.74
N SER A 167 -3.45 4.67 8.05
CA SER A 167 -2.21 4.22 7.38
C SER A 167 -1.88 2.78 7.79
N ILE A 168 -1.69 1.91 6.81
CA ILE A 168 -1.23 0.53 7.01
C ILE A 168 0.14 0.53 7.67
N GLY A 169 1.06 1.39 7.21
CA GLY A 169 2.39 1.55 7.79
C GLY A 169 2.34 1.90 9.28
N ALA A 170 1.49 2.86 9.67
CA ALA A 170 1.34 3.27 11.06
C ALA A 170 0.82 2.14 11.98
N ILE A 171 -0.15 1.35 11.51
CA ILE A 171 -0.68 0.20 12.27
C ILE A 171 0.41 -0.86 12.46
N ILE A 172 1.12 -1.20 11.37
CA ILE A 172 2.21 -2.18 11.39
C ILE A 172 3.34 -1.71 12.33
N PHE A 173 3.69 -0.42 12.28
CA PHE A 173 4.71 0.16 13.15
C PHE A 173 4.34 0.05 14.63
N GLY A 174 3.08 0.30 14.99
CA GLY A 174 2.58 0.15 16.36
C GLY A 174 2.73 -1.28 16.90
N PHE A 175 2.33 -2.29 16.13
CA PHE A 175 2.51 -3.70 16.52
C PHE A 175 3.98 -4.08 16.63
N ASN A 176 4.82 -3.55 15.74
CA ASN A 176 6.26 -3.83 15.77
C ASN A 176 6.96 -3.22 16.98
N LEU A 177 6.45 -2.14 17.57
CA LEU A 177 7.06 -1.52 18.74
C LEU A 177 7.13 -2.48 19.94
N ILE A 178 6.09 -3.29 20.14
CA ILE A 178 6.06 -4.31 21.21
C ILE A 178 7.16 -5.35 20.98
N LEU A 179 7.30 -5.82 19.74
CA LEU A 179 8.33 -6.79 19.36
C LEU A 179 9.74 -6.19 19.52
N LEU A 180 9.93 -4.92 19.17
CA LEU A 180 11.19 -4.22 19.36
C LEU A 180 11.57 -4.05 20.84
N VAL A 181 10.61 -3.75 21.71
CA VAL A 181 10.89 -3.69 23.16
C VAL A 181 11.37 -5.05 23.66
N ALA A 182 10.72 -6.14 23.25
CA ALA A 182 11.18 -7.49 23.60
C ALA A 182 12.58 -7.79 23.03
N ALA A 183 12.86 -7.37 21.79
CA ALA A 183 14.18 -7.51 21.18
C ALA A 183 15.28 -6.71 21.91
N GLY A 184 14.96 -5.53 22.44
CA GLY A 184 15.88 -4.69 23.22
C GLY A 184 16.46 -5.40 24.43
N PHE A 185 15.64 -6.21 25.11
CA PHE A 185 16.10 -7.02 26.25
C PHE A 185 16.93 -8.25 25.85
N ILE A 186 16.82 -8.72 24.60
CA ILE A 186 17.49 -9.95 24.12
C ILE A 186 18.80 -9.63 23.39
N PHE A 187 18.78 -8.67 22.46
CA PHE A 187 19.89 -8.35 21.55
C PHE A 187 20.61 -7.04 21.89
N GLY A 188 20.13 -6.31 22.90
CA GLY A 188 20.66 -5.02 23.29
C GLY A 188 19.98 -3.84 22.58
N TRP A 189 20.13 -2.67 23.19
CA TRP A 189 19.43 -1.46 22.75
C TRP A 189 19.98 -0.89 21.44
N ASP A 190 21.27 -1.03 21.14
CA ASP A 190 21.87 -0.48 19.92
C ASP A 190 21.25 -1.11 18.66
N ILE A 191 21.29 -2.44 18.55
CA ILE A 191 20.68 -3.18 17.42
C ILE A 191 19.17 -2.91 17.33
N THR A 192 18.52 -2.73 18.48
CA THR A 192 17.09 -2.43 18.54
C THR A 192 16.77 -1.03 18.02
N LEU A 193 17.57 -0.02 18.35
CA LEU A 193 17.41 1.34 17.83
C LEU A 193 17.67 1.40 16.32
N TYR A 194 18.69 0.69 15.82
CA TYR A 194 18.90 0.54 14.37
C TYR A 194 17.72 -0.18 13.69
N THR A 195 17.20 -1.24 14.33
CA THR A 195 16.00 -1.91 13.86
C THR A 195 14.81 -0.94 13.79
N LEU A 196 14.64 -0.06 14.78
CA LEU A 196 13.59 0.95 14.81
C LEU A 196 13.71 1.93 13.64
N ILE A 197 14.92 2.40 13.34
CA ILE A 197 15.20 3.23 12.15
C ILE A 197 14.76 2.50 10.88
N SER A 198 15.19 1.25 10.70
CA SER A 198 14.79 0.47 9.52
C SER A 198 13.27 0.30 9.43
N ARG A 199 12.57 0.08 10.55
CA ARG A 199 11.11 -0.06 10.58
C ARG A 199 10.39 1.23 10.22
N PHE A 200 10.90 2.37 10.69
CA PHE A 200 10.37 3.67 10.29
C PHE A 200 10.52 3.89 8.78
N VAL A 201 11.70 3.58 8.22
CA VAL A 201 11.95 3.69 6.77
C VAL A 201 11.02 2.76 5.99
N VAL A 202 10.90 1.48 6.38
CA VAL A 202 9.96 0.52 5.78
C VAL A 202 8.54 1.09 5.77
N SER A 203 8.06 1.62 6.90
CA SER A 203 6.72 2.19 7.00
C SER A 203 6.52 3.37 6.02
N LYS A 204 7.49 4.29 5.94
CA LYS A 204 7.39 5.45 5.04
C LYS A 204 7.43 5.06 3.58
N VAL A 205 8.27 4.08 3.22
CA VAL A 205 8.36 3.58 1.85
C VAL A 205 7.10 2.79 1.48
N ILE A 206 6.55 1.98 2.39
CA ILE A 206 5.25 1.33 2.19
C ILE A 206 4.19 2.40 1.93
N ASP A 207 4.06 3.43 2.77
CA ASP A 207 3.04 4.48 2.57
C ASP A 207 3.24 5.24 1.24
N ALA A 208 4.49 5.41 0.79
CA ALA A 208 4.80 6.06 -0.49
C ALA A 208 4.44 5.18 -1.71
N VAL A 209 4.79 3.89 -1.65
CA VAL A 209 4.57 2.92 -2.74
C VAL A 209 3.12 2.44 -2.78
N HIS A 210 2.58 2.11 -1.62
CA HIS A 210 1.18 1.79 -1.38
C HIS A 210 0.41 3.10 -1.19
N THR A 211 0.26 3.85 -2.29
CA THR A 211 -0.50 5.10 -2.27
C THR A 211 -1.96 4.82 -1.86
N LYS A 212 -2.40 5.44 -0.77
CA LYS A 212 -3.83 5.61 -0.44
C LYS A 212 -4.54 6.18 -1.66
N HIS A 213 -5.80 5.86 -1.91
CA HIS A 213 -6.62 6.60 -2.87
C HIS A 213 -6.63 8.09 -2.44
N ILE A 214 -5.71 8.90 -2.98
CA ILE A 214 -5.60 10.31 -2.63
C ILE A 214 -6.87 10.95 -3.17
N LYS A 215 -7.75 11.34 -2.25
CA LYS A 215 -8.95 12.10 -2.54
C LYS A 215 -8.53 13.54 -2.77
N LEU A 216 -8.92 14.10 -3.88
CA LEU A 216 -8.59 15.45 -4.31
C LEU A 216 -9.88 16.25 -4.42
N THR A 217 -9.98 17.32 -3.65
CA THR A 217 -11.01 18.33 -3.87
C THR A 217 -10.56 19.20 -5.02
N ILE A 218 -11.42 19.32 -6.03
CA ILE A 218 -11.20 20.14 -7.21
C ILE A 218 -12.25 21.24 -7.21
N MET A 219 -11.77 22.49 -7.25
CA MET A 219 -12.57 23.68 -7.39
C MET A 219 -12.26 24.32 -8.75
N THR A 220 -13.19 24.21 -9.69
CA THR A 220 -13.03 24.75 -11.05
C THR A 220 -13.88 25.99 -11.23
N ILE A 221 -13.25 27.14 -11.46
CA ILE A 221 -13.93 28.42 -11.75
C ILE A 221 -13.97 28.62 -13.26
N THR A 222 -15.17 28.80 -13.82
CA THR A 222 -15.41 28.95 -15.26
C THR A 222 -16.65 29.80 -15.54
N GLU A 223 -16.74 30.33 -16.77
CA GLU A 223 -17.98 30.93 -17.31
C GLU A 223 -18.89 29.87 -17.96
N LYS A 224 -18.34 28.70 -18.33
CA LYS A 224 -19.04 27.59 -18.99
C LYS A 224 -19.46 26.47 -18.02
N GLY A 225 -19.94 26.85 -16.84
CA GLY A 225 -20.22 25.90 -15.75
C GLY A 225 -21.15 24.75 -16.11
N GLU A 226 -22.24 25.03 -16.83
CA GLU A 226 -23.25 24.02 -17.20
C GLU A 226 -22.74 23.02 -18.26
N GLU A 227 -21.93 23.50 -19.22
CA GLU A 227 -21.30 22.64 -20.24
C GLU A 227 -20.31 21.67 -19.59
N ILE A 228 -19.46 22.17 -18.68
CA ILE A 228 -18.51 21.32 -17.94
C ILE A 228 -19.26 20.32 -17.06
N LYS A 229 -20.27 20.76 -16.30
CA LYS A 229 -21.10 19.86 -15.47
C LYS A 229 -21.66 18.70 -16.30
N SER A 230 -22.27 19.03 -17.44
CA SER A 230 -22.87 18.04 -18.33
C SER A 230 -21.84 17.05 -18.87
N SER A 231 -20.66 17.55 -19.27
CA SER A 231 -19.57 16.72 -19.77
C SER A 231 -18.97 15.80 -18.69
N LEU A 232 -18.75 16.31 -17.47
CA LEU A 232 -18.26 15.52 -16.33
C LEU A 232 -19.23 14.39 -15.96
N LEU A 233 -20.53 14.70 -15.88
CA LEU A 233 -21.56 13.69 -15.57
C LEU A 233 -21.66 12.62 -16.67
N HIS A 234 -21.50 13.00 -17.94
CA HIS A 234 -21.52 12.07 -19.07
C HIS A 234 -20.34 11.09 -19.04
N HIS A 235 -19.16 11.54 -18.61
CA HIS A 235 -17.96 10.72 -18.43
C HIS A 235 -17.92 9.97 -17.08
N GLY A 236 -19.04 9.92 -16.36
CA GLY A 236 -19.17 9.12 -15.15
C GLY A 236 -18.66 9.78 -13.86
N ILE A 237 -18.17 11.02 -13.91
CA ILE A 237 -17.77 11.77 -12.71
C ILE A 237 -19.02 12.26 -11.99
N ARG A 238 -19.32 11.63 -10.85
CA ARG A 238 -20.49 11.93 -10.01
C ARG A 238 -20.08 12.81 -8.82
N GLY A 239 -21.06 13.38 -8.12
CA GLY A 239 -20.79 14.20 -6.92
C GLY A 239 -20.34 15.63 -7.22
N VAL A 240 -20.80 16.18 -8.35
CA VAL A 240 -20.49 17.56 -8.77
C VAL A 240 -21.49 18.54 -8.14
N THR A 241 -20.97 19.56 -7.43
CA THR A 241 -21.75 20.66 -6.85
C THR A 241 -21.45 21.96 -7.58
N MET A 242 -22.48 22.73 -7.92
CA MET A 242 -22.35 24.03 -8.56
C MET A 242 -22.53 25.14 -7.53
N VAL A 243 -21.59 26.08 -7.49
CA VAL A 243 -21.61 27.25 -6.61
C VAL A 243 -21.59 28.51 -7.48
N ASP A 244 -22.49 29.44 -7.19
CA ASP A 244 -22.46 30.77 -7.82
C ASP A 244 -21.27 31.58 -7.30
N ALA A 245 -20.48 32.11 -8.24
CA ALA A 245 -19.31 32.92 -7.94
C ALA A 245 -19.37 34.25 -8.68
N VAL A 246 -18.73 35.28 -8.14
CA VAL A 246 -18.60 36.58 -8.80
C VAL A 246 -17.12 36.96 -8.83
N GLY A 247 -16.62 37.40 -9.99
CA GLY A 247 -15.24 37.82 -10.12
C GLY A 247 -14.96 39.08 -9.31
N GLY A 248 -14.01 39.04 -8.37
CA GLY A 248 -13.73 40.17 -7.47
C GLY A 248 -13.25 41.45 -8.15
N TYR A 249 -12.61 41.35 -9.32
CA TYR A 249 -12.20 42.51 -10.12
C TYR A 249 -13.23 42.87 -11.20
N THR A 250 -13.75 41.86 -11.91
CA THR A 250 -14.59 42.10 -13.09
C THR A 250 -16.07 42.21 -12.79
N ASN A 251 -16.52 41.80 -11.60
CA ASN A 251 -17.93 41.66 -11.21
C ASN A 251 -18.78 40.75 -12.14
N HIS A 252 -18.15 39.99 -13.03
CA HIS A 252 -18.86 39.03 -13.87
C HIS A 252 -19.28 37.80 -13.07
N LYS A 253 -20.51 37.34 -13.33
CA LYS A 253 -21.03 36.08 -12.79
C LYS A 253 -20.27 34.92 -13.40
N LYS A 254 -19.76 34.04 -12.53
CA LYS A 254 -19.06 32.81 -12.87
C LYS A 254 -19.68 31.65 -12.11
N LYS A 255 -19.31 30.43 -12.48
CA LYS A 255 -19.64 29.23 -11.72
C LYS A 255 -18.36 28.63 -11.16
N MET A 256 -18.43 28.19 -9.91
CA MET A 256 -17.43 27.32 -9.30
C MET A 256 -18.00 25.91 -9.22
N ILE A 257 -17.30 24.97 -9.83
CA ILE A 257 -17.61 23.55 -9.78
C ILE A 257 -16.79 22.96 -8.64
N TYR A 258 -17.47 22.45 -7.62
CA TYR A 258 -16.87 21.77 -6.48
C TYR A 258 -17.11 20.28 -6.62
N THR A 259 -16.04 19.48 -6.66
CA THR A 259 -16.15 18.03 -6.68
C THR A 259 -14.97 17.42 -5.95
N VAL A 260 -15.15 16.19 -5.46
CA VAL A 260 -14.05 15.39 -4.93
C VAL A 260 -13.87 14.20 -5.85
N VAL A 261 -12.63 13.93 -6.24
CA VAL A 261 -12.28 12.82 -7.13
C VAL A 261 -11.06 12.10 -6.58
N THR A 262 -10.80 10.90 -7.07
CA THR A 262 -9.53 10.22 -6.83
C THR A 262 -8.42 10.82 -7.71
N ARG A 263 -7.16 10.61 -7.32
CA ARG A 263 -6.01 10.99 -8.13
C ARG A 263 -6.01 10.35 -9.55
N TYR A 264 -6.66 9.20 -9.73
CA TYR A 264 -6.80 8.54 -11.02
C TYR A 264 -7.74 9.31 -11.96
N GLU A 265 -8.90 9.72 -11.44
CA GLU A 265 -9.91 10.49 -12.18
C GLU A 265 -9.44 11.91 -12.52
N LEU A 266 -8.47 12.45 -11.78
CA LEU A 266 -7.95 13.81 -12.01
C LEU A 266 -7.46 14.02 -13.44
N GLY A 267 -6.78 13.03 -14.03
CA GLY A 267 -6.22 13.14 -15.38
C GLY A 267 -7.31 13.34 -16.42
N GLU A 268 -8.34 12.51 -16.37
CA GLU A 268 -9.50 12.58 -17.25
C GLU A 268 -10.31 13.86 -17.03
N MET A 269 -10.55 14.24 -15.77
CA MET A 269 -11.25 15.48 -15.43
C MET A 269 -10.56 16.73 -15.98
N LYS A 270 -9.23 16.83 -15.86
CA LYS A 270 -8.45 17.94 -16.44
C LYS A 270 -8.62 18.01 -17.96
N ARG A 271 -8.62 16.86 -18.63
CA ARG A 271 -8.79 16.78 -20.08
C ARG A 271 -10.17 17.27 -20.50
N ILE A 272 -11.23 16.77 -19.84
CA ILE A 272 -12.62 17.15 -20.12
C ILE A 272 -12.82 18.65 -19.92
N ILE A 273 -12.35 19.20 -18.79
CA ILE A 273 -12.48 20.63 -18.48
C ILE A 273 -11.79 21.49 -19.54
N ARG A 274 -10.55 21.15 -19.92
CA ARG A 274 -9.80 21.92 -20.92
C ARG A 274 -10.39 21.84 -22.32
N GLN A 275 -11.05 20.74 -22.67
CA GLN A 275 -11.76 20.62 -23.95
C GLN A 275 -12.96 21.56 -24.05
N VAL A 276 -13.69 21.75 -22.94
CA VAL A 276 -14.86 22.64 -22.89
C VAL A 276 -14.45 24.11 -22.72
N ASP A 277 -13.53 24.37 -21.79
CA ASP A 277 -13.04 25.70 -21.45
C ASP A 277 -11.54 25.68 -21.12
N ASN A 278 -10.72 26.11 -22.08
CA ASN A 278 -9.28 26.25 -21.89
C ASN A 278 -8.90 27.42 -20.95
N LYS A 279 -9.85 28.32 -20.61
CA LYS A 279 -9.64 29.44 -19.66
C LYS A 279 -10.09 29.10 -18.24
N ALA A 280 -10.61 27.90 -17.99
CA ALA A 280 -11.06 27.49 -16.67
C ALA A 280 -9.88 27.43 -15.67
N PHE A 281 -10.09 27.98 -14.48
CA PHE A 281 -9.12 27.95 -13.39
C PHE A 281 -9.44 26.80 -12.45
N MET A 282 -8.50 25.90 -12.19
CA MET A 282 -8.68 24.76 -11.29
C MET A 282 -7.76 24.87 -10.08
N ASN A 283 -8.32 24.88 -8.88
CA ASN A 283 -7.60 24.64 -7.64
C ASN A 283 -7.77 23.18 -7.22
N ILE A 284 -6.67 22.52 -6.86
CA ILE A 284 -6.63 21.10 -6.51
C ILE A 284 -6.02 21.00 -5.12
N THR A 285 -6.75 20.42 -4.17
CA THR A 285 -6.33 20.30 -2.78
C THR A 285 -6.52 18.87 -2.28
N GLU A 286 -5.53 18.35 -1.55
CA GLU A 286 -5.63 17.02 -0.94
C GLU A 286 -6.68 17.01 0.17
N THR A 287 -7.54 16.01 0.15
CA THR A 287 -8.66 15.85 1.09
C THR A 287 -8.38 14.71 2.03
N VAL A 288 -8.31 15.02 3.33
CA VAL A 288 -7.99 14.04 4.38
C VAL A 288 -9.08 12.98 4.52
N GLU A 289 -10.34 13.40 4.61
CA GLU A 289 -11.48 12.51 4.80
C GLU A 289 -12.74 13.07 4.14
N ILE A 290 -13.66 12.18 3.74
CA ILE A 290 -14.99 12.54 3.25
C ILE A 290 -16.00 11.68 4.02
N VAL A 291 -16.97 12.31 4.66
CA VAL A 291 -18.06 11.63 5.36
C VAL A 291 -19.35 11.82 4.56
N GLY A 292 -20.06 10.74 4.22
CA GLY A 292 -21.32 10.78 3.48
C GLY A 292 -21.32 9.95 2.18
N ARG A 293 -22.16 10.33 1.21
CA ARG A 293 -22.37 9.60 -0.06
C ARG A 293 -21.25 9.84 -1.09
N PHE A 294 -20.00 9.55 -0.72
CA PHE A 294 -18.92 9.41 -1.68
C PHE A 294 -18.89 7.95 -2.15
N LYS A 295 -19.26 7.69 -3.41
CA LYS A 295 -19.21 6.34 -3.95
C LYS A 295 -17.74 5.99 -4.18
N ARG A 296 -17.19 5.15 -3.30
CA ARG A 296 -15.90 4.49 -3.52
C ARG A 296 -16.11 3.59 -4.74
N ILE A 297 -15.54 3.97 -5.87
CA ILE A 297 -15.37 3.06 -7.01
C ILE A 297 -14.00 2.44 -6.82
#